data_AF-A0A0F9GD84-F1
#
_entry.id   AF-A0A0F9GD84-F1
#
_cell.length_a   1.000
_cell.length_b   1.000
_cell.length_c   1.000
_cell.angle_alpha   90.00
_cell.angle_beta   90.00
_cell.angle_gamma   90.00
#
_symmetry.space_group_name_H-M   'P 1'
#
loop_
_entity.id
_entity.type
_entity.pdbx_description
1 polymer ?
#
loop_
_entity_poly.entity_id
_entity_poly.type
_entity_poly.pdbx_seq_one_letter_code
_entity_poly.pdbx_strand_id
1 'polypeptide(L)'
;MSRAALYVGDALEVLRTLPDESVQCCVTSPPYWGLRDYGVEGQLGLEHTPQEYVEKLVAMLREVLRVLRDDGTLWLVLGDSYATGGGAVGRCLGGGEQGERFLRQGHTNTQPNRMPLPGLKPKDLVGIPWRVAFALQADGWYLRSDIIWSKPNPMPESVTDRPTKAHEYVFLFSKSQRYFYDADAVAEETAMDDKRGKQRIGYKGRGADKSRNDGEADFFGQGATRNARTVWDIATRPYSGAHFATMPSELASRCIKAGSKSMDTILDPFGGSGTTAAVATGLGRKAIHIDLDPDLSLAIERIGPLLVDVAS
;
A
#
# COMPACT_ATOMS: atom_id res chain seq x y z
N MET A 1 5.48 27.94 -8.58
CA MET A 1 4.96 26.85 -9.43
C MET A 1 4.37 25.80 -8.52
N SER A 2 3.18 25.29 -8.86
CA SER A 2 2.52 24.20 -8.12
C SER A 2 3.45 22.97 -8.05
N ARG A 3 3.36 22.25 -6.93
CA ARG A 3 4.09 20.99 -6.69
C ARG A 3 3.15 19.80 -6.58
N ALA A 4 1.84 20.00 -6.41
CA ALA A 4 0.85 18.94 -6.40
C ALA A 4 -0.29 19.28 -7.36
N ALA A 5 -0.67 18.32 -8.21
CA ALA A 5 -1.89 18.35 -9.00
C ALA A 5 -2.94 17.44 -8.33
N LEU A 6 -4.11 17.98 -8.03
CA LEU A 6 -5.20 17.30 -7.35
C LEU A 6 -6.36 17.12 -8.33
N TYR A 7 -6.85 15.88 -8.46
CA TYR A 7 -7.95 15.51 -9.33
C TYR A 7 -9.10 14.95 -8.50
N VAL A 8 -10.32 15.40 -8.79
CA VAL A 8 -11.54 14.81 -8.25
C VAL A 8 -12.15 13.90 -9.32
N GLY A 9 -12.35 12.63 -9.02
CA GLY A 9 -13.04 11.70 -9.90
C GLY A 9 -12.64 10.25 -9.69
N ASP A 10 -13.23 9.38 -10.51
CA ASP A 10 -12.84 7.97 -10.54
C ASP A 10 -11.37 7.83 -10.96
N ALA A 11 -10.62 7.07 -10.16
CA ALA A 11 -9.18 6.93 -10.35
C ALA A 11 -8.82 6.35 -11.72
N LEU A 12 -9.58 5.36 -12.22
CA LEU A 12 -9.31 4.75 -13.52
C LEU A 12 -9.55 5.76 -14.65
N GLU A 13 -10.62 6.54 -14.59
CA GLU A 13 -10.89 7.57 -15.59
C GLU A 13 -9.86 8.69 -15.58
N VAL A 14 -9.45 9.17 -14.39
CA VAL A 14 -8.40 10.20 -14.29
C VAL A 14 -7.07 9.66 -14.81
N LEU A 15 -6.66 8.43 -14.43
CA LEU A 15 -5.40 7.83 -14.88
C LEU A 15 -5.30 7.76 -16.41
N ARG A 16 -6.40 7.47 -17.12
CA ARG A 16 -6.45 7.46 -18.59
C ARG A 16 -6.11 8.81 -19.24
N THR A 17 -6.29 9.92 -18.51
CA THR A 17 -5.94 11.26 -19.01
C THR A 17 -4.47 11.60 -18.81
N LEU A 18 -3.77 10.88 -17.91
CA LEU A 18 -2.37 11.14 -17.62
C LEU A 18 -1.47 10.59 -18.75
N PRO A 19 -0.37 11.29 -19.10
CA PRO A 19 0.57 10.79 -20.11
C PRO A 19 1.27 9.51 -19.66
N ASP A 20 1.59 8.66 -20.63
CA ASP A 20 2.48 7.51 -20.43
C ASP A 20 3.81 7.97 -19.82
N GLU A 21 4.40 7.13 -18.95
CA GLU A 21 5.74 7.35 -18.37
C GLU A 21 5.94 8.71 -17.66
N SER A 22 4.86 9.30 -17.15
CA SER A 22 4.87 10.61 -16.47
C SER A 22 5.16 10.54 -14.97
N VAL A 23 5.12 9.35 -14.36
CA VAL A 23 5.23 9.11 -12.92
C VAL A 23 6.42 8.22 -12.59
N GLN A 24 7.20 8.56 -11.55
CA GLN A 24 8.30 7.69 -11.11
C GLN A 24 7.82 6.62 -10.13
N CYS A 25 6.97 7.00 -9.18
CA CYS A 25 6.61 6.15 -8.06
C CYS A 25 5.13 6.32 -7.73
N CYS A 26 4.40 5.21 -7.62
CA CYS A 26 3.07 5.19 -7.08
C CYS A 26 3.14 4.68 -5.63
N VAL A 27 2.59 5.43 -4.68
CA VAL A 27 2.49 4.99 -3.28
C VAL A 27 1.04 5.17 -2.86
N THR A 28 0.36 4.06 -2.56
CA THR A 28 -1.09 4.12 -2.37
C THR A 28 -1.63 3.03 -1.46
N SER A 29 -2.80 3.31 -0.90
CA SER A 29 -3.59 2.39 -0.09
C SER A 29 -5.04 2.45 -0.56
N PRO A 30 -5.49 1.55 -1.46
CA PRO A 30 -6.87 1.54 -1.91
C PRO A 30 -7.83 1.29 -0.75
N PRO A 31 -9.12 1.63 -0.89
CA PRO A 31 -10.17 1.05 -0.06
C PRO A 31 -10.04 -0.47 0.02
N TYR A 32 -9.93 -1.01 1.22
CA TYR A 32 -9.77 -2.45 1.44
C TYR A 32 -11.11 -3.17 1.35
N TRP A 33 -11.13 -4.30 0.65
CA TRP A 33 -12.35 -5.05 0.38
C TRP A 33 -13.06 -5.52 1.66
N GLY A 34 -14.34 -5.15 1.78
CA GLY A 34 -15.22 -5.57 2.87
C GLY A 34 -14.96 -4.90 4.22
N LEU A 35 -14.22 -3.77 4.26
CA LEU A 35 -13.90 -3.10 5.52
C LEU A 35 -14.64 -1.79 5.76
N ARG A 36 -14.59 -0.85 4.82
CA ARG A 36 -15.17 0.50 5.01
C ARG A 36 -16.09 0.87 3.86
N ASP A 37 -17.14 1.59 4.21
CA ASP A 37 -17.99 2.31 3.30
C ASP A 37 -17.73 3.81 3.56
N TYR A 38 -17.21 4.51 2.55
CA TYR A 38 -16.92 5.94 2.60
C TYR A 38 -18.12 6.79 2.19
N GLY A 39 -19.26 6.17 1.85
CA GLY A 39 -20.49 6.88 1.49
C GLY A 39 -20.46 7.53 0.11
N VAL A 40 -19.48 7.18 -0.73
CA VAL A 40 -19.31 7.73 -2.08
C VAL A 40 -19.70 6.68 -3.12
N GLU A 41 -20.58 7.04 -4.05
CA GLU A 41 -20.99 6.16 -5.15
C GLU A 41 -19.81 5.80 -6.04
N GLY A 42 -19.69 4.53 -6.42
CA GLY A 42 -18.58 4.05 -7.25
C GLY A 42 -17.29 3.72 -6.50
N GLN A 43 -17.25 3.87 -5.17
CA GLN A 43 -16.06 3.50 -4.39
C GLN A 43 -15.63 2.04 -4.61
N LEU A 44 -14.32 1.82 -4.62
CA LEU A 44 -13.74 0.49 -4.56
C LEU A 44 -13.92 -0.11 -3.16
N GLY A 45 -13.90 -1.44 -3.04
CA GLY A 45 -13.87 -2.16 -1.77
C GLY A 45 -15.23 -2.68 -1.30
N LEU A 46 -16.32 -2.34 -2.00
CA LEU A 46 -17.68 -2.85 -1.76
C LEU A 46 -18.17 -3.84 -2.83
N GLU A 47 -17.28 -4.32 -3.70
CA GLU A 47 -17.62 -5.34 -4.70
C GLU A 47 -18.21 -6.59 -4.04
N HIS A 48 -19.11 -7.26 -4.75
CA HIS A 48 -19.86 -8.39 -4.19
C HIS A 48 -18.95 -9.59 -3.90
N THR A 49 -17.88 -9.77 -4.67
CA THR A 49 -16.91 -10.84 -4.47
C THR A 49 -15.47 -10.32 -4.35
N PRO A 50 -14.59 -11.05 -3.63
CA PRO A 50 -13.15 -10.77 -3.65
C PRO A 50 -12.55 -10.73 -5.05
N GLN A 51 -13.08 -11.55 -5.97
CA GLN A 51 -12.59 -11.64 -7.35
C GLN A 51 -12.91 -10.36 -8.13
N GLU A 52 -14.13 -9.84 -8.05
CA GLU A 52 -14.52 -8.57 -8.68
C GLU A 52 -13.65 -7.40 -8.18
N TYR A 53 -13.37 -7.36 -6.87
CA TYR A 53 -12.47 -6.35 -6.29
C TYR A 53 -11.06 -6.44 -6.90
N VAL A 54 -10.51 -7.66 -6.96
CA VAL A 54 -9.19 -7.89 -7.55
C VAL A 54 -9.17 -7.48 -9.02
N GLU A 55 -10.18 -7.83 -9.80
CA GLU A 55 -10.27 -7.49 -11.22
C GLU A 55 -10.32 -5.98 -11.47
N LYS A 56 -11.14 -5.25 -10.70
CA LYS A 56 -11.20 -3.78 -10.78
C LYS A 56 -9.88 -3.13 -10.36
N LEU A 57 -9.29 -3.59 -9.26
CA LEU A 57 -8.01 -3.05 -8.78
C LEU A 57 -6.88 -3.33 -9.78
N VAL A 58 -6.83 -4.52 -10.39
CA VAL A 58 -5.88 -4.85 -11.46
C VAL A 58 -6.11 -3.97 -12.68
N ALA A 59 -7.36 -3.76 -13.11
CA ALA A 59 -7.67 -2.90 -14.25
C ALA A 59 -7.19 -1.46 -14.03
N MET A 60 -7.39 -0.90 -12.83
CA MET A 60 -6.85 0.41 -12.46
C MET A 60 -5.33 0.40 -12.40
N LEU A 61 -4.72 -0.58 -11.73
CA LEU A 61 -3.26 -0.65 -11.60
C LEU A 61 -2.58 -0.89 -12.94
N ARG A 62 -3.25 -1.46 -13.95
CA ARG A 62 -2.73 -1.50 -15.32
C ARG A 62 -2.53 -0.11 -15.91
N GLU A 63 -3.41 0.85 -15.62
CA GLU A 63 -3.19 2.25 -16.00
C GLU A 63 -2.05 2.87 -15.19
N VAL A 64 -1.87 2.49 -13.91
CA VAL A 64 -0.68 2.88 -13.15
C VAL A 64 0.60 2.35 -13.80
N LEU A 65 0.62 1.11 -14.27
CA LEU A 65 1.76 0.54 -14.99
C LEU A 65 2.11 1.34 -16.25
N ARG A 66 1.10 1.84 -17.00
CA ARG A 66 1.29 2.68 -18.20
C ARG A 66 1.90 4.04 -17.87
N VAL A 67 1.39 4.73 -16.84
CA VAL A 67 1.89 6.07 -16.48
C VAL A 67 3.22 6.01 -15.73
N LEU A 68 3.61 4.86 -15.19
CA LEU A 68 4.94 4.68 -14.61
C LEU A 68 6.02 4.72 -15.69
N ARG A 69 7.12 5.42 -15.39
CA ARG A 69 8.39 5.33 -16.11
C ARG A 69 8.89 3.88 -16.12
N ASP A 70 9.74 3.54 -17.07
CA ASP A 70 10.28 2.18 -17.24
C ASP A 70 11.01 1.63 -16.01
N ASP A 71 11.63 2.51 -15.22
CA ASP A 71 12.29 2.18 -13.95
C ASP A 71 11.41 2.47 -12.73
N GLY A 72 10.11 2.71 -12.92
CA GLY A 72 9.16 3.09 -11.89
C GLY A 72 8.69 1.94 -10.99
N THR A 73 8.23 2.31 -9.80
CA THR A 73 7.78 1.37 -8.76
C THR A 73 6.39 1.68 -8.23
N LEU A 74 5.67 0.63 -7.83
CA LEU A 74 4.42 0.72 -7.08
C LEU A 74 4.64 0.18 -5.65
N TRP A 75 4.24 0.97 -4.67
CA TRP A 75 4.19 0.62 -3.26
C TRP A 75 2.72 0.54 -2.85
N LEU A 76 2.20 -0.69 -2.79
CA LEU A 76 0.78 -0.95 -2.57
C LEU A 76 0.55 -1.45 -1.14
N VAL A 77 -0.12 -0.64 -0.32
CA VAL A 77 -0.48 -1.02 1.05
C VAL A 77 -1.85 -1.70 1.03
N LEU A 78 -1.95 -2.89 1.61
CA LEU A 78 -3.18 -3.66 1.69
C LEU A 78 -3.39 -4.30 3.06
N GLY A 79 -4.59 -4.10 3.59
CA GLY A 79 -5.13 -4.83 4.72
C GLY A 79 -6.06 -5.94 4.27
N ASP A 80 -6.09 -7.02 5.03
CA ASP A 80 -6.98 -8.15 4.76
C ASP A 80 -8.32 -8.00 5.48
N SER A 81 -9.29 -8.83 5.11
CA SER A 81 -10.56 -8.98 5.79
C SER A 81 -10.84 -10.46 6.07
N TYR A 82 -11.85 -10.73 6.89
CA TYR A 82 -12.32 -12.08 7.17
C TYR A 82 -13.69 -12.27 6.54
N ALA A 83 -13.90 -13.43 5.94
CA ALA A 83 -15.23 -13.87 5.54
C ALA A 83 -16.06 -14.07 6.80
N THR A 84 -17.28 -13.55 6.85
CA THR A 84 -18.20 -13.81 7.95
C THR A 84 -19.39 -14.64 7.46
N GLY A 85 -20.10 -15.27 8.40
CA GLY A 85 -21.36 -15.94 8.07
C GLY A 85 -22.41 -14.91 7.67
N GLY A 86 -23.31 -15.32 6.76
CA GLY A 86 -24.49 -14.54 6.40
C GLY A 86 -25.29 -14.17 7.65
N GLY A 87 -25.47 -12.88 7.88
CA GLY A 87 -26.27 -12.36 8.99
C GLY A 87 -26.71 -10.94 8.69
N ALA A 88 -28.01 -10.66 8.86
CA ALA A 88 -28.52 -9.31 8.75
C ALA A 88 -27.81 -8.39 9.77
N VAL A 89 -27.52 -7.17 9.33
CA VAL A 89 -26.97 -6.10 10.19
C VAL A 89 -27.81 -6.03 11.48
N GLY A 90 -27.14 -6.08 12.64
CA GLY A 90 -27.80 -5.97 13.95
C GLY A 90 -28.17 -7.28 14.66
N ARG A 91 -27.96 -8.47 14.07
CA ARG A 91 -28.18 -9.77 14.74
C ARG A 91 -26.93 -10.65 14.92
N CYS A 92 -25.75 -10.09 14.73
CA CYS A 92 -24.49 -10.76 15.07
C CYS A 92 -24.14 -10.47 16.55
N LEU A 93 -23.68 -11.48 17.30
CA LEU A 93 -23.08 -11.26 18.61
C LEU A 93 -21.86 -10.32 18.44
N GLY A 94 -21.95 -9.11 19.00
CA GLY A 94 -20.96 -8.02 18.82
C GLY A 94 -21.42 -6.86 17.93
N GLY A 95 -22.64 -6.90 17.37
CA GLY A 95 -23.16 -5.83 16.48
C GLY A 95 -23.44 -4.49 17.15
N GLY A 96 -23.69 -4.47 18.47
CA GLY A 96 -23.84 -3.26 19.29
C GLY A 96 -24.72 -2.14 18.70
N GLU A 97 -24.52 -0.91 19.18
CA GLU A 97 -25.21 0.30 18.70
C GLU A 97 -24.85 0.66 17.23
N GLN A 98 -23.73 0.16 16.71
CA GLN A 98 -23.32 0.36 15.32
C GLN A 98 -24.30 -0.31 14.34
N GLY A 99 -24.74 -1.53 14.62
CA GLY A 99 -25.74 -2.22 13.81
C GLY A 99 -27.09 -1.49 13.76
N GLU A 100 -27.51 -0.87 14.87
CA GLU A 100 -28.73 -0.06 14.93
C GLU A 100 -28.61 1.28 14.19
N ARG A 101 -27.45 1.96 14.26
CA ARG A 101 -27.20 3.19 13.47
C ARG A 101 -27.25 2.95 11.97
N PHE A 102 -26.70 1.82 11.50
CA PHE A 102 -26.77 1.40 10.10
C PHE A 102 -28.21 1.20 9.61
N LEU A 103 -29.07 0.58 10.41
CA LEU A 103 -30.49 0.38 10.09
C LEU A 103 -31.28 1.69 10.08
N ARG A 104 -30.98 2.62 11.00
CA ARG A 104 -31.69 3.91 11.13
C ARG A 104 -31.39 4.91 10.01
N GLN A 105 -30.24 4.78 9.34
CA GLN A 105 -29.82 5.68 8.27
C GLN A 105 -30.23 5.19 6.86
N GLY A 106 -30.97 4.08 6.76
CA GLY A 106 -31.43 3.56 5.47
C GLY A 106 -30.31 2.98 4.58
N HIS A 107 -29.08 2.84 5.11
CA HIS A 107 -27.98 2.19 4.40
C HIS A 107 -28.24 0.68 4.34
N THR A 108 -28.55 0.19 3.14
CA THR A 108 -28.87 -1.22 2.88
C THR A 108 -27.64 -2.11 2.75
N ASN A 109 -26.42 -1.56 2.74
CA ASN A 109 -25.23 -2.33 2.42
C ASN A 109 -24.67 -3.07 3.64
N THR A 110 -25.02 -4.35 3.76
CA THR A 110 -24.16 -5.30 4.46
C THR A 110 -22.79 -5.27 3.78
N GLN A 111 -21.72 -4.98 4.51
CA GLN A 111 -20.35 -5.12 3.99
C GLN A 111 -20.23 -6.47 3.24
N PRO A 112 -19.60 -6.52 2.05
CA PRO A 112 -19.68 -7.69 1.18
C PRO A 112 -19.06 -8.95 1.81
N ASN A 113 -18.08 -8.78 2.69
CA ASN A 113 -17.50 -9.88 3.48
C ASN A 113 -18.48 -10.52 4.47
N ARG A 114 -19.68 -9.95 4.66
CA ARG A 114 -20.77 -10.50 5.48
C ARG A 114 -21.80 -11.31 4.71
N MET A 115 -21.62 -11.44 3.40
CA MET A 115 -22.43 -12.30 2.55
C MET A 115 -21.78 -13.67 2.39
N PRO A 116 -22.55 -14.73 2.05
CA PRO A 116 -21.94 -16.01 1.68
C PRO A 116 -20.98 -15.85 0.50
N LEU A 117 -19.71 -16.19 0.71
CA LEU A 117 -18.67 -16.09 -0.30
C LEU A 117 -18.35 -17.47 -0.87
N PRO A 118 -18.49 -17.70 -2.19
CA PRO A 118 -18.14 -18.98 -2.79
C PRO A 118 -16.69 -19.38 -2.49
N GLY A 119 -16.50 -20.60 -1.97
CA GLY A 119 -15.18 -21.16 -1.65
C GLY A 119 -14.54 -20.69 -0.34
N LEU A 120 -15.16 -19.75 0.39
CA LEU A 120 -14.70 -19.30 1.70
C LEU A 120 -15.71 -19.68 2.78
N LYS A 121 -15.21 -20.26 3.86
CA LYS A 121 -16.01 -20.56 5.06
C LYS A 121 -16.10 -19.31 5.95
N PRO A 122 -17.16 -19.17 6.76
CA PRO A 122 -17.17 -18.17 7.83
C PRO A 122 -15.90 -18.29 8.69
N LYS A 123 -15.32 -17.13 9.02
CA LYS A 123 -14.03 -16.94 9.73
C LYS A 123 -12.77 -17.19 8.90
N ASP A 124 -12.87 -17.60 7.63
CA ASP A 124 -11.68 -17.68 6.78
C ASP A 124 -11.07 -16.28 6.60
N LEU A 125 -9.76 -16.18 6.72
CA LEU A 125 -9.02 -15.02 6.25
C LEU A 125 -9.14 -14.99 4.72
N VAL A 126 -9.60 -13.88 4.15
CA VAL A 126 -9.95 -13.83 2.72
C VAL A 126 -8.69 -13.94 1.86
N GLY A 127 -7.57 -13.37 2.32
CA GLY A 127 -6.31 -13.36 1.61
C GLY A 127 -6.24 -12.26 0.54
N ILE A 128 -6.99 -11.16 0.71
CA ILE A 128 -7.05 -10.06 -0.27
C ILE A 128 -5.67 -9.57 -0.70
N PRO A 129 -4.72 -9.29 0.22
CA PRO A 129 -3.39 -8.81 -0.16
C PRO A 129 -2.69 -9.74 -1.16
N TRP A 130 -2.67 -11.05 -0.89
CA TRP A 130 -2.01 -12.04 -1.74
C TRP A 130 -2.78 -12.37 -3.02
N ARG A 131 -4.12 -12.32 -2.99
CA ARG A 131 -4.94 -12.44 -4.21
C ARG A 131 -4.63 -11.33 -5.20
N VAL A 132 -4.55 -10.08 -4.71
CA VAL A 132 -4.14 -8.93 -5.53
C VAL A 132 -2.69 -9.11 -6.01
N ALA A 133 -1.77 -9.50 -5.13
CA ALA A 133 -0.37 -9.61 -5.50
C ALA A 133 -0.11 -10.64 -6.61
N PHE A 134 -0.73 -11.82 -6.53
CA PHE A 134 -0.61 -12.82 -7.58
C PHE A 134 -1.34 -12.43 -8.87
N ALA A 135 -2.47 -11.74 -8.77
CA ALA A 135 -3.17 -11.23 -9.95
C ALA A 135 -2.33 -10.17 -10.69
N LEU A 136 -1.69 -9.25 -9.97
CA LEU A 136 -0.77 -8.27 -10.57
C LEU A 136 0.46 -8.95 -11.19
N GLN A 137 1.02 -9.97 -10.54
CA GLN A 137 2.13 -10.74 -11.11
C GLN A 137 1.72 -11.45 -12.42
N ALA A 138 0.52 -12.02 -12.45
CA ALA A 138 -0.05 -12.62 -13.67
C ALA A 138 -0.34 -11.57 -14.76
N ASP A 139 -0.64 -10.33 -14.37
CA ASP A 139 -0.88 -9.19 -15.28
C ASP A 139 0.42 -8.51 -15.77
N GLY A 140 1.59 -9.05 -15.42
CA GLY A 140 2.89 -8.60 -15.95
C GLY A 140 3.72 -7.73 -14.99
N TRP A 141 3.25 -7.48 -13.76
CA TRP A 141 4.06 -6.82 -12.76
C TRP A 141 5.17 -7.73 -12.20
N TYR A 142 6.32 -7.14 -11.87
CA TYR A 142 7.33 -7.83 -11.07
C TYR A 142 7.03 -7.61 -9.58
N LEU A 143 6.59 -8.64 -8.87
CA LEU A 143 6.55 -8.62 -7.40
C LEU A 143 7.98 -8.71 -6.84
N ARG A 144 8.43 -7.70 -6.13
CA ARG A 144 9.82 -7.56 -5.66
C ARG A 144 10.00 -7.82 -4.18
N SER A 145 9.01 -7.46 -3.36
CA SER A 145 9.06 -7.67 -1.92
C SER A 145 7.66 -7.66 -1.31
N ASP A 146 7.43 -8.56 -0.36
CA ASP A 146 6.33 -8.53 0.60
C ASP A 146 6.84 -7.93 1.92
N ILE A 147 6.59 -6.65 2.12
CA ILE A 147 7.01 -5.95 3.33
C ILE A 147 5.88 -6.01 4.36
N ILE A 148 6.21 -6.36 5.59
CA ILE A 148 5.30 -6.35 6.72
C ILE A 148 5.37 -5.00 7.40
N TRP A 149 4.31 -4.20 7.28
CA TRP A 149 4.13 -3.06 8.18
C TRP A 149 3.60 -3.58 9.51
N SER A 150 4.51 -3.76 10.47
CA SER A 150 4.21 -4.09 11.86
C SER A 150 3.74 -2.82 12.57
N LYS A 151 2.60 -2.92 13.26
CA LYS A 151 1.97 -1.82 13.99
C LYS A 151 2.20 -2.07 15.49
N PRO A 152 3.12 -1.35 16.16
CA PRO A 152 3.38 -1.53 17.58
C PRO A 152 2.19 -1.16 18.48
N ASN A 153 1.25 -0.37 17.97
CA ASN A 153 0.05 0.10 18.65
C ASN A 153 -1.22 -0.31 17.87
N PRO A 154 -1.45 -1.61 17.61
CA PRO A 154 -2.61 -2.03 16.84
C PRO A 154 -3.89 -1.76 17.65
N MET A 155 -4.98 -1.43 16.96
CA MET A 155 -6.28 -1.33 17.64
C MET A 155 -6.64 -2.68 18.27
N PRO A 156 -7.09 -2.71 19.53
CA PRO A 156 -7.58 -3.94 20.14
C PRO A 156 -8.76 -4.50 19.35
N GLU A 157 -8.77 -5.82 19.18
CA GLU A 157 -9.89 -6.56 18.60
C GLU A 157 -10.58 -7.37 19.70
N SER A 158 -11.92 -7.44 19.68
CA SER A 158 -12.70 -8.25 20.63
C SER A 158 -12.75 -9.75 20.28
N VAL A 159 -11.83 -10.22 19.44
CA VAL A 159 -11.76 -11.62 19.00
C VAL A 159 -10.93 -12.47 19.98
N THR A 160 -11.35 -13.71 20.21
CA THR A 160 -10.71 -14.62 21.17
C THR A 160 -10.25 -15.95 20.56
N ASP A 161 -10.61 -16.23 19.31
CA ASP A 161 -10.36 -17.50 18.62
C ASP A 161 -9.28 -17.39 17.52
N ARG A 162 -8.57 -16.27 17.46
CA ARG A 162 -7.39 -16.05 16.62
C ARG A 162 -6.51 -14.93 17.17
N PRO A 163 -5.25 -14.80 16.73
CA PRO A 163 -4.44 -13.62 17.01
C PRO A 163 -5.07 -12.33 16.48
N THR A 164 -4.86 -11.23 17.21
CA THR A 164 -5.18 -9.87 16.78
C THR A 164 -4.32 -9.48 15.57
N LYS A 165 -4.92 -8.82 14.57
CA LYS A 165 -4.18 -8.32 13.41
C LYS A 165 -3.32 -7.13 13.84
N ALA A 166 -2.01 -7.33 13.83
CA ALA A 166 -1.04 -6.31 14.19
C ALA A 166 -0.17 -5.85 13.01
N HIS A 167 -0.51 -6.25 11.78
CA HIS A 167 0.24 -5.84 10.59
C HIS A 167 -0.65 -5.64 9.36
N GLU A 168 -0.09 -4.95 8.37
CA GLU A 168 -0.56 -4.88 6.98
C GLU A 168 0.59 -5.19 6.03
N TYR A 169 0.26 -5.52 4.78
CA TYR A 169 1.26 -5.72 3.75
C TYR A 169 1.53 -4.42 3.00
N VAL A 170 2.80 -4.21 2.67
CA VAL A 170 3.28 -3.21 1.73
C VAL A 170 3.99 -3.97 0.62
N PHE A 171 3.33 -4.15 -0.52
CA PHE A 171 3.95 -4.83 -1.65
C PHE A 171 4.74 -3.83 -2.48
N LEU A 172 6.00 -4.19 -2.76
CA LEU A 172 6.82 -3.50 -3.76
C LEU A 172 6.67 -4.22 -5.10
N PHE A 173 6.10 -3.54 -6.09
CA PHE A 173 6.11 -3.96 -7.48
C PHE A 173 6.99 -3.03 -8.34
N SER A 174 7.53 -3.55 -9.43
CA SER A 174 8.22 -2.76 -10.44
C SER A 174 7.67 -3.03 -11.84
N LYS A 175 7.76 -2.01 -12.72
CA LYS A 175 7.38 -2.11 -14.13
C LYS A 175 8.35 -3.02 -14.91
N SER A 176 9.64 -2.94 -14.57
CA SER A 176 10.71 -3.68 -15.23
C SER A 176 11.57 -4.47 -14.25
N GLN A 177 12.32 -5.45 -14.76
CA GLN A 177 13.31 -6.21 -13.98
C GLN A 177 14.38 -5.29 -13.36
N ARG A 178 14.79 -4.26 -14.09
CA ARG A 178 15.68 -3.19 -13.59
C ARG A 178 14.82 -1.97 -13.32
N TYR A 179 14.87 -1.48 -12.10
CA TYR A 179 14.04 -0.37 -11.63
C TYR A 179 14.84 0.47 -10.63
N PHE A 180 14.37 1.69 -10.38
CA PHE A 180 14.98 2.57 -9.40
C PHE A 180 14.64 2.12 -7.98
N TYR A 181 15.68 1.99 -7.14
CA TYR A 181 15.56 1.74 -5.71
C TYR A 181 16.74 2.37 -4.98
N ASP A 182 16.47 3.40 -4.17
CA ASP A 182 17.46 4.08 -3.35
C ASP A 182 17.61 3.37 -1.99
N ALA A 183 18.46 2.34 -1.96
CA ALA A 183 18.74 1.58 -0.74
C ALA A 183 19.36 2.44 0.36
N ASP A 184 20.18 3.42 -0.01
CA ASP A 184 20.89 4.28 0.93
C ASP A 184 19.92 5.25 1.61
N ALA A 185 18.93 5.78 0.88
CA ALA A 185 17.92 6.68 1.43
C ALA A 185 16.98 6.03 2.47
N VAL A 186 16.92 4.70 2.51
CA VAL A 186 16.13 3.93 3.49
C VAL A 186 16.97 2.97 4.34
N ALA A 187 18.30 3.13 4.30
CA ALA A 187 19.22 2.30 5.05
C ALA A 187 18.97 2.43 6.56
N GLU A 188 19.11 1.31 7.26
CA GLU A 188 18.97 1.20 8.71
C GLU A 188 20.35 1.20 9.36
N GLU A 189 20.45 1.73 10.57
CA GLU A 189 21.67 1.57 11.37
C GLU A 189 21.93 0.09 11.67
N THR A 190 23.19 -0.30 11.61
CA THR A 190 23.63 -1.61 12.07
C THR A 190 23.66 -1.64 13.60
N ALA A 191 23.24 -2.75 14.21
CA ALA A 191 23.48 -2.94 15.62
C ALA A 191 25.00 -3.15 15.81
N MET A 192 25.59 -2.55 16.85
CA MET A 192 27.04 -2.67 17.15
C MET A 192 27.54 -4.13 17.27
N ASP A 193 26.63 -5.09 17.49
CA ASP A 193 26.93 -6.50 17.68
C ASP A 193 26.80 -7.37 16.40
N ASP A 194 26.49 -6.77 15.24
CA ASP A 194 26.62 -7.44 13.93
C ASP A 194 28.14 -7.58 13.62
N LYS A 195 28.78 -8.58 14.23
CA LYS A 195 30.21 -8.84 14.12
C LYS A 195 30.62 -8.97 12.65
N ARG A 196 31.68 -8.26 12.26
CA ARG A 196 32.45 -8.47 11.02
C ARG A 196 32.72 -9.97 10.85
N GLY A 197 32.03 -10.60 9.91
CA GLY A 197 32.18 -12.02 9.60
C GLY A 197 32.72 -12.22 8.19
N LYS A 198 33.87 -12.89 8.05
CA LYS A 198 34.32 -13.43 6.75
C LYS A 198 33.58 -14.74 6.49
N GLN A 199 32.66 -14.77 5.53
CA GLN A 199 32.08 -16.03 5.07
C GLN A 199 32.85 -16.54 3.85
N ARG A 200 33.47 -17.73 3.95
CA ARG A 200 34.04 -18.40 2.77
C ARG A 200 32.91 -18.84 1.86
N ILE A 201 32.77 -18.21 0.70
CA ILE A 201 31.83 -18.65 -0.35
C ILE A 201 32.42 -19.89 -1.00
N GLY A 202 32.22 -21.05 -0.38
CA GLY A 202 32.57 -22.34 -0.94
C GLY A 202 31.34 -23.00 -1.55
N TYR A 203 31.14 -22.87 -2.86
CA TYR A 203 30.13 -23.68 -3.56
C TYR A 203 30.67 -25.11 -3.71
N LYS A 204 30.29 -26.03 -2.82
CA LYS A 204 30.62 -27.47 -2.96
C LYS A 204 29.62 -28.14 -3.92
N GLY A 205 29.69 -27.77 -5.20
CA GLY A 205 29.07 -28.55 -6.26
C GLY A 205 29.84 -29.85 -6.47
N ARG A 206 29.18 -31.01 -6.39
CA ARG A 206 29.76 -32.29 -6.83
C ARG A 206 29.93 -32.23 -8.35
N GLY A 207 31.14 -31.93 -8.82
CA GLY A 207 31.53 -32.03 -10.23
C GLY A 207 32.14 -30.78 -10.87
N ALA A 208 32.33 -29.67 -10.14
CA ALA A 208 33.05 -28.51 -10.66
C ALA A 208 34.56 -28.69 -10.53
N ASP A 209 35.27 -28.39 -11.62
CA ASP A 209 36.73 -28.38 -11.73
C ASP A 209 37.38 -27.64 -10.56
N LYS A 210 38.54 -28.12 -10.10
CA LYS A 210 39.29 -27.59 -8.94
C LYS A 210 40.00 -26.26 -9.26
N SER A 211 39.48 -25.44 -10.16
CA SER A 211 39.87 -24.04 -10.23
C SER A 211 39.27 -23.33 -9.03
N ARG A 212 40.05 -23.33 -7.95
CA ARG A 212 39.84 -22.57 -6.72
C ARG A 212 39.47 -21.12 -7.04
N ASN A 213 38.18 -20.81 -7.07
CA ASN A 213 37.71 -19.44 -6.83
C ASN A 213 37.86 -19.15 -5.33
N ASP A 214 39.11 -19.03 -4.89
CA ASP A 214 39.48 -18.61 -3.54
C ASP A 214 39.38 -17.07 -3.50
N GLY A 215 38.17 -16.54 -3.67
CA GLY A 215 37.88 -15.13 -3.44
C GLY A 215 37.50 -14.90 -1.99
N GLU A 216 38.23 -14.03 -1.28
CA GLU A 216 37.65 -13.33 -0.13
C GLU A 216 36.75 -12.23 -0.69
N ALA A 217 35.43 -12.35 -0.47
CA ALA A 217 34.51 -11.25 -0.66
C ALA A 217 34.13 -10.73 0.72
N ASP A 218 34.35 -9.44 0.95
CA ASP A 218 33.75 -8.73 2.09
C ASP A 218 32.23 -8.75 1.89
N PHE A 219 31.55 -9.72 2.50
CA PHE A 219 30.11 -9.63 2.69
C PHE A 219 29.87 -8.63 3.81
N PHE A 220 28.99 -7.67 3.56
CA PHE A 220 28.73 -6.46 4.35
C PHE A 220 29.77 -5.36 4.11
N GLY A 221 29.33 -4.33 3.37
CA GLY A 221 30.06 -3.09 3.23
C GLY A 221 30.47 -2.55 4.60
N GLN A 222 31.63 -1.93 4.66
CA GLN A 222 32.26 -1.39 5.86
C GLN A 222 31.52 -0.16 6.46
N GLY A 223 30.19 -0.16 6.48
CA GLY A 223 29.37 1.01 6.82
C GLY A 223 28.64 0.90 8.16
N ALA A 224 28.30 2.05 8.74
CA ALA A 224 27.43 2.17 9.91
C ALA A 224 25.98 1.72 9.64
N THR A 225 25.61 1.54 8.37
CA THR A 225 24.25 1.27 7.92
C THR A 225 24.16 -0.01 7.07
N ARG A 226 22.96 -0.57 6.99
CA ARG A 226 22.57 -1.74 6.18
C ARG A 226 21.30 -1.44 5.40
N ASN A 227 21.01 -2.24 4.38
CA ASN A 227 19.74 -2.12 3.65
C ASN A 227 18.53 -2.34 4.59
N ALA A 228 17.40 -1.70 4.25
CA ALA A 228 16.13 -1.86 4.95
C ALA A 228 15.71 -3.34 5.00
N ARG A 229 15.26 -3.80 6.18
CA ARG A 229 14.64 -5.12 6.31
C ARG A 229 13.19 -5.09 5.84
N THR A 230 12.58 -6.25 5.66
CA THR A 230 11.19 -6.37 5.17
C THR A 230 10.14 -6.31 6.28
N VAL A 231 10.52 -6.05 7.53
CA VAL A 231 9.58 -5.82 8.63
C VAL A 231 9.80 -4.41 9.14
N TRP A 232 8.79 -3.56 9.00
CA TRP A 232 8.84 -2.15 9.37
C TRP A 232 7.92 -1.89 10.55
N ASP A 233 8.51 -1.60 11.71
CA ASP A 233 7.79 -1.19 12.90
C ASP A 233 7.45 0.31 12.81
N ILE A 234 6.22 0.63 12.43
CA ILE A 234 5.75 2.02 12.29
C ILE A 234 4.44 2.17 13.05
N ALA A 235 4.40 3.08 14.02
CA ALA A 235 3.21 3.33 14.81
C ALA A 235 2.11 4.01 13.97
N THR A 236 0.88 3.55 14.16
CA THR A 236 -0.29 4.28 13.66
C THR A 236 -0.45 5.58 14.44
N ARG A 237 -0.83 6.67 13.75
CA ARG A 237 -1.16 7.94 14.40
C ARG A 237 -2.65 8.22 14.18
N PRO A 238 -3.46 8.34 15.25
CA PRO A 238 -4.84 8.77 15.10
C PRO A 238 -4.86 10.20 14.55
N TYR A 239 -5.68 10.45 13.55
CA TYR A 239 -5.99 11.80 13.06
C TYR A 239 -7.40 12.16 13.50
N SER A 240 -7.58 13.38 14.02
CA SER A 240 -8.85 13.84 14.61
C SER A 240 -9.87 14.33 13.58
N GLY A 241 -9.51 14.42 12.30
CA GLY A 241 -10.42 14.80 11.20
C GLY A 241 -11.26 13.63 10.66
N ALA A 242 -12.28 13.95 9.85
CA ALA A 242 -13.28 13.02 9.33
C ALA A 242 -12.75 11.89 8.42
N HIS A 243 -11.48 11.92 8.03
CA HIS A 243 -10.83 10.90 7.19
C HIS A 243 -10.16 9.81 8.05
N PHE A 244 -10.98 8.89 8.56
CA PHE A 244 -10.51 7.76 9.37
C PHE A 244 -9.94 6.64 8.50
N ALA A 245 -8.66 6.72 8.12
CA ALA A 245 -7.75 5.62 7.74
C ALA A 245 -6.57 6.17 6.92
N THR A 246 -5.74 7.01 7.52
CA THR A 246 -4.59 7.60 6.81
C THR A 246 -3.38 6.69 6.97
N MET A 247 -2.76 6.26 5.87
CA MET A 247 -1.41 5.69 5.88
C MET A 247 -0.47 6.62 6.70
N PRO A 248 0.38 6.10 7.61
CA PRO A 248 1.30 6.95 8.36
C PRO A 248 2.27 7.69 7.43
N SER A 249 2.53 8.97 7.71
CA SER A 249 3.48 9.77 6.91
C SER A 249 4.88 9.16 6.84
N GLU A 250 5.30 8.44 7.89
CA GLU A 250 6.58 7.72 7.93
C GLU A 250 6.61 6.56 6.93
N LEU A 251 5.52 5.79 6.82
CA LEU A 251 5.41 4.71 5.85
C LEU A 251 5.48 5.26 4.42
N ALA A 252 4.69 6.31 4.13
CA ALA A 252 4.73 6.99 2.83
C ALA A 252 6.12 7.54 2.51
N SER A 253 6.78 8.18 3.50
CA SER A 253 8.12 8.76 3.37
C SER A 253 9.16 7.70 3.01
N ARG A 254 9.10 6.53 3.65
CA ARG A 254 10.01 5.42 3.36
C ARG A 254 9.83 4.91 1.93
N CYS A 255 8.59 4.67 1.50
CA CYS A 255 8.28 4.26 0.12
C CYS A 255 8.73 5.31 -0.92
N ILE A 256 8.45 6.60 -0.69
CA ILE A 256 8.81 7.70 -1.59
C ILE A 256 10.34 7.82 -1.71
N LYS A 257 11.07 7.77 -0.59
CA LYS A 257 12.54 7.86 -0.60
C LYS A 257 13.17 6.70 -1.37
N ALA A 258 12.70 5.47 -1.13
CA ALA A 258 13.20 4.30 -1.84
C ALA A 258 12.86 4.34 -3.34
N GLY A 259 11.64 4.77 -3.71
CA GLY A 259 11.15 4.70 -5.08
C GLY A 259 11.38 5.95 -5.95
N SER A 260 11.98 7.03 -5.43
CA SER A 260 12.12 8.29 -6.19
C SER A 260 13.31 9.17 -5.80
N LYS A 261 13.77 9.98 -6.75
CA LYS A 261 14.71 11.09 -6.56
C LYS A 261 13.98 12.40 -6.31
N SER A 262 14.72 13.46 -5.98
CA SER A 262 14.15 14.81 -5.92
C SER A 262 13.58 15.22 -7.28
N MET A 263 12.49 15.99 -7.26
CA MET A 263 11.75 16.49 -8.43
C MET A 263 10.99 15.45 -9.26
N ASP A 264 11.13 14.15 -8.95
CA ASP A 264 10.28 13.11 -9.53
C ASP A 264 8.81 13.29 -9.14
N THR A 265 7.92 12.72 -9.95
CA THR A 265 6.47 12.75 -9.72
C THR A 265 6.02 11.50 -8.96
N ILE A 266 5.31 11.71 -7.84
CA ILE A 266 4.69 10.68 -7.02
C ILE A 266 3.19 10.66 -7.28
N LEU A 267 2.64 9.50 -7.54
CA LEU A 267 1.20 9.29 -7.76
C LEU A 267 0.56 8.61 -6.54
N ASP A 268 -0.64 9.06 -6.19
CA ASP A 268 -1.56 8.34 -5.32
C ASP A 268 -2.99 8.37 -5.92
N PRO A 269 -3.49 7.26 -6.49
CA PRO A 269 -4.83 7.17 -7.06
C PRO A 269 -5.95 7.09 -6.03
N PHE A 270 -5.62 6.94 -4.74
CA PHE A 270 -6.57 6.90 -3.62
C PHE A 270 -6.10 7.83 -2.51
N GLY A 271 -5.98 9.10 -2.86
CA GLY A 271 -5.21 10.08 -2.11
C GLY A 271 -5.75 10.40 -0.72
N GLY A 272 -7.06 10.23 -0.49
CA GLY A 272 -7.77 10.46 0.76
C GLY A 272 -7.43 11.81 1.38
N SER A 273 -6.91 11.76 2.61
CA SER A 273 -6.46 12.95 3.33
C SER A 273 -5.22 13.64 2.74
N GLY A 274 -4.65 13.17 1.63
CA GLY A 274 -3.50 13.79 0.99
C GLY A 274 -2.16 13.49 1.67
N THR A 275 -2.04 12.39 2.43
CA THR A 275 -0.79 12.07 3.14
C THR A 275 0.37 11.84 2.18
N THR A 276 0.19 11.04 1.13
CA THR A 276 1.24 10.78 0.14
C THR A 276 1.70 12.06 -0.54
N ALA A 277 0.74 12.89 -0.98
CA ALA A 277 1.03 14.16 -1.64
C ALA A 277 1.77 15.14 -0.72
N ALA A 278 1.32 15.30 0.53
CA ALA A 278 1.97 16.18 1.50
C ALA A 278 3.41 15.72 1.83
N VAL A 279 3.64 14.42 1.96
CA VAL A 279 4.98 13.87 2.19
C VAL A 279 5.86 14.03 0.95
N ALA A 280 5.33 13.77 -0.25
CA ALA A 280 6.06 13.94 -1.50
C ALA A 280 6.52 15.39 -1.69
N THR A 281 5.62 16.37 -1.55
CA THR A 281 5.97 17.79 -1.69
C THR A 281 6.97 18.25 -0.64
N GLY A 282 6.80 17.81 0.61
CA GLY A 282 7.73 18.09 1.71
C GLY A 282 9.13 17.49 1.50
N LEU A 283 9.23 16.36 0.81
CA LEU A 283 10.50 15.75 0.39
C LEU A 283 11.07 16.36 -0.91
N GLY A 284 10.44 17.40 -1.47
CA GLY A 284 10.91 18.03 -2.71
C GLY A 284 10.64 17.21 -3.97
N ARG A 285 9.57 16.42 -3.97
CA ARG A 285 9.00 15.75 -5.16
C ARG A 285 7.75 16.50 -5.64
N LYS A 286 7.28 16.17 -6.84
CA LYS A 286 5.95 16.54 -7.31
C LYS A 286 4.94 15.47 -6.88
N ALA A 287 3.67 15.83 -6.80
CA ALA A 287 2.59 14.90 -6.47
C ALA A 287 1.45 14.98 -7.48
N ILE A 288 0.87 13.82 -7.81
CA ILE A 288 -0.45 13.67 -8.41
C ILE A 288 -1.31 12.95 -7.39
N HIS A 289 -2.38 13.60 -6.97
CA HIS A 289 -3.34 13.09 -6.00
C HIS A 289 -4.68 12.97 -6.70
N ILE A 290 -5.28 11.78 -6.62
CA ILE A 290 -6.61 11.54 -7.16
C ILE A 290 -7.48 11.06 -6.00
N ASP A 291 -8.66 11.64 -5.86
CA ASP A 291 -9.68 11.14 -4.95
C ASP A 291 -11.07 11.21 -5.57
N LEU A 292 -11.94 10.30 -5.15
CA LEU A 292 -13.33 10.26 -5.59
C LEU A 292 -14.19 11.26 -4.81
N ASP A 293 -13.83 11.53 -3.55
CA ASP A 293 -14.49 12.52 -2.71
C ASP A 293 -14.16 13.94 -3.21
N PRO A 294 -15.16 14.77 -3.54
CA PRO A 294 -14.92 16.15 -3.96
C PRO A 294 -14.36 17.04 -2.84
N ASP A 295 -14.48 16.66 -1.57
CA ASP A 295 -13.91 17.43 -0.46
C ASP A 295 -12.41 17.17 -0.29
N LEU A 296 -11.61 17.95 -1.00
CA LEU A 296 -10.16 17.92 -0.92
C LEU A 296 -9.58 18.87 0.14
N SER A 297 -10.41 19.47 1.00
CA SER A 297 -9.99 20.56 1.91
C SER A 297 -8.81 20.14 2.80
N LEU A 298 -8.87 18.93 3.36
CA LEU A 298 -7.80 18.41 4.22
C LEU A 298 -6.51 18.13 3.44
N ALA A 299 -6.62 17.59 2.22
CA ALA A 299 -5.46 17.35 1.37
C ALA A 299 -4.76 18.67 1.02
N ILE A 300 -5.55 19.69 0.64
CA ILE A 300 -5.06 21.04 0.34
C ILE A 300 -4.36 21.67 1.55
N GLU A 301 -4.96 21.57 2.74
CA GLU A 301 -4.38 22.08 3.99
C GLU A 301 -3.01 21.44 4.27
N ARG A 302 -2.92 20.11 4.15
CA ARG A 302 -1.68 19.36 4.46
C ARG A 302 -0.57 19.58 3.46
N ILE A 303 -0.90 19.74 2.18
CA ILE A 303 0.08 19.99 1.12
C ILE A 303 0.56 21.44 1.16
N GLY A 304 -0.33 22.37 1.52
CA GLY A 304 -0.11 23.81 1.46
C GLY A 304 -0.85 24.42 0.26
N PRO A 305 -1.81 25.34 0.48
CA PRO A 305 -2.66 25.88 -0.60
C PRO A 305 -1.90 26.52 -1.76
N LEU A 306 -0.72 27.11 -1.50
CA LEU A 306 0.12 27.74 -2.52
C LEU A 306 0.90 26.75 -3.40
N LEU A 307 0.88 25.46 -3.03
CA LEU A 307 1.58 24.39 -3.72
C LEU A 307 0.65 23.51 -4.56
N VAL A 308 -0.66 23.72 -4.46
CA VAL A 308 -1.68 22.89 -5.10
C VAL A 308 -2.21 23.55 -6.37
N ASP A 309 -2.45 22.72 -7.37
CA ASP A 309 -3.30 23.01 -8.51
C ASP A 309 -4.45 22.00 -8.51
N VAL A 310 -5.70 22.47 -8.45
CA VAL A 310 -6.88 21.59 -8.49
C VAL A 310 -7.29 21.49 -9.95
N ALA A 311 -7.00 20.35 -10.55
CA ALA A 311 -7.31 20.06 -11.93
C ALA A 311 -8.80 19.72 -12.08
N SER A 312 -9.41 20.29 -13.11
CA SER A 312 -10.78 20.07 -13.57
C SER A 312 -10.84 19.08 -14.71
#